data_AF-W4QPT8-F1
#
_entry.id   AF-W4QPT8-F1
#
_cell.length_a   1.000
_cell.length_b   1.000
_cell.length_c   1.000
_cell.angle_alpha   90.00
_cell.angle_beta   90.00
_cell.angle_gamma   90.00
#
_symmetry.space_group_name_H-M   'P 1'
#
loop_
_entity.id
_entity.type
_entity.pdbx_description
1 polymer ?
#
loop_
_entity_poly.entity_id
_entity_poly.type
_entity_poly.pdbx_seq_one_letter_code
_entity_poly.pdbx_strand_id
1 'polypeptide(L)' 'MDVTGKEMVLNRKEMALEKVDNIKNGLSAFAESKEVIELIRKELEKSNIHVHEDATEIGSWFIPVEDV' A
#
# COMPACT_ATOMS: atom_id res chain seq x y z
N MET A 1 12.88 -16.39 -22.21
CA MET A 1 11.77 -16.32 -21.24
C MET A 1 12.03 -15.09 -20.41
N ASP A 2 11.77 -13.96 -21.03
CA ASP A 2 12.05 -12.64 -20.53
C ASP A 2 10.84 -12.26 -19.70
N VAL A 3 10.80 -12.75 -18.45
CA VAL A 3 9.88 -12.25 -17.42
C VAL A 3 10.33 -10.83 -17.07
N THR A 4 10.08 -9.95 -18.03
CA THR A 4 10.72 -8.64 -18.17
C THR A 4 10.17 -7.78 -17.04
N GLY A 5 11.04 -7.20 -16.20
CA GLY A 5 10.67 -6.52 -14.93
C GLY A 5 9.55 -5.48 -15.00
N LYS A 6 9.11 -5.08 -16.20
CA LYS A 6 7.88 -4.31 -16.44
C LYS A 6 6.60 -5.01 -15.98
N GLU A 7 6.48 -6.34 -16.11
CA GLU A 7 5.31 -7.11 -15.67
C GLU A 7 5.23 -7.17 -14.13
N MET A 8 6.38 -7.38 -13.48
CA MET A 8 6.48 -7.39 -12.02
C MET A 8 6.15 -6.03 -11.39
N VAL A 9 6.51 -4.92 -12.05
CA VAL A 9 6.19 -3.56 -11.61
C VAL A 9 4.69 -3.28 -11.73
N LEU A 10 4.05 -3.73 -12.81
CA LEU A 10 2.59 -3.59 -12.97
C LEU A 10 1.86 -4.30 -11.82
N ASN A 11 2.25 -5.55 -11.55
CA ASN A 11 1.63 -6.36 -10.50
C ASN A 11 1.76 -5.70 -9.11
N ARG A 12 2.92 -5.10 -8.79
CA ARG A 12 3.12 -4.40 -7.51
C ARG A 12 2.31 -3.12 -7.39
N LYS A 13 2.10 -2.41 -8.49
CA LYS A 13 1.21 -1.23 -8.51
C LYS A 13 -0.24 -1.64 -8.30
N GLU A 14 -0.71 -2.70 -8.94
CA GLU A 14 -2.06 -3.23 -8.73
C GLU A 14 -2.27 -3.69 -7.28
N MET A 15 -1.30 -4.40 -6.70
CA MET A 15 -1.32 -4.78 -5.28
C MET A 15 -1.40 -3.58 -4.34
N ALA A 16 -0.66 -2.50 -4.63
CA ALA A 16 -0.71 -1.29 -3.83
C ALA A 16 -2.09 -0.61 -3.92
N LEU A 17 -2.66 -0.52 -5.12
CA LEU A 17 -3.97 0.08 -5.35
C LEU A 17 -5.09 -0.69 -4.65
N GLU A 18 -5.07 -2.03 -4.70
CA GLU A 18 -6.02 -2.87 -3.97
C GLU A 18 -5.96 -2.63 -2.45
N LYS A 19 -4.74 -2.53 -1.90
CA LYS A 19 -4.54 -2.22 -0.48
C LYS A 19 -5.05 -0.82 -0.12
N VAL A 20 -4.80 0.17 -0.97
CA VAL A 20 -5.32 1.53 -0.79
C VAL A 20 -6.85 1.57 -0.86
N ASP A 21 -7.47 0.77 -1.73
CA ASP A 21 -8.93 0.65 -1.79
C ASP A 21 -9.50 0.07 -0.49
N ASN A 22 -8.89 -0.98 0.05
CA ASN A 22 -9.26 -1.51 1.36
C ASN A 22 -9.17 -0.43 2.47
N ILE A 23 -8.08 0.34 2.49
CA ILE A 23 -7.89 1.45 3.45
C ILE A 23 -8.98 2.51 3.30
N LYS A 24 -9.37 2.87 2.07
CA LYS A 24 -10.47 3.81 1.79
C LYS A 24 -11.81 3.31 2.33
N ASN A 25 -12.00 1.99 2.37
CA ASN A 25 -13.20 1.35 2.92
C ASN A 25 -13.13 1.14 4.44
N GLY A 26 -12.14 1.71 5.13
CA GLY A 26 -11.98 1.60 6.58
C GLY A 26 -11.32 0.30 7.04
N LEU A 27 -10.72 -0.48 6.12
CA LEU A 27 -10.00 -1.71 6.45
C LEU A 27 -8.50 -1.45 6.60
N SER A 28 -7.84 -2.19 7.48
CA SER A 28 -6.37 -2.15 7.55
C SER A 28 -5.75 -2.99 6.42
N ALA A 29 -4.55 -2.59 5.98
CA ALA A 29 -3.80 -3.33 4.97
C ALA A 29 -2.33 -3.49 5.38
N PHE A 30 -1.78 -4.69 5.18
CA PHE A 30 -0.37 -5.00 5.44
C PHE A 30 0.42 -5.18 4.15
N ALA A 31 1.67 -4.73 4.08
CA ALA A 31 2.57 -4.99 2.95
C ALA A 31 3.98 -5.31 3.43
N GLU A 32 4.60 -6.36 2.88
CA GLU A 32 5.96 -6.79 3.22
C GLU A 32 7.03 -6.18 2.30
N SER A 33 6.67 -6.02 1.02
CA SER A 33 7.59 -5.50 0.01
C SER A 33 7.77 -4.01 0.17
N LYS A 34 9.02 -3.55 0.39
CA LYS A 34 9.38 -2.12 0.43
C LYS A 34 8.82 -1.33 -0.75
N GLU A 35 8.86 -1.89 -1.96
CA GLU A 35 8.31 -1.22 -3.14
C GLU A 35 6.78 -1.03 -3.05
N VAL A 36 6.05 -2.03 -2.55
CA VAL A 36 4.60 -1.94 -2.37
C VAL A 36 4.25 -0.97 -1.25
N ILE A 37 4.99 -0.98 -0.13
CA ILE A 37 4.85 -0.02 0.97
C ILE A 37 4.99 1.41 0.44
N GLU A 38 6.05 1.69 -0.32
CA GLU A 38 6.29 3.02 -0.90
C GLU A 38 5.20 3.45 -1.89
N LEU A 39 4.66 2.50 -2.66
CA LEU A 39 3.54 2.78 -3.56
C LEU A 39 2.26 3.09 -2.78
N ILE A 40 1.95 2.34 -1.73
CA ILE A 40 0.79 2.61 -0.86
C ILE A 40 0.90 4.00 -0.25
N ARG A 41 2.05 4.34 0.36
CA ARG A 41 2.29 5.68 0.95
C ARG A 41 1.99 6.79 -0.05
N LYS A 42 2.58 6.71 -1.25
CA LYS A 42 2.39 7.71 -2.30
C LYS A 42 0.92 7.85 -2.73
N GLU A 43 0.20 6.75 -2.85
CA GLU A 43 -1.21 6.79 -3.28
C GLU A 43 -2.13 7.31 -2.16
N LEU A 44 -1.83 7.02 -0.88
CA LEU A 44 -2.53 7.59 0.27
C LEU A 44 -2.28 9.10 0.39
N GLU A 45 -1.03 9.54 0.24
CA GLU A 45 -0.66 10.97 0.23
C GLU A 45 -1.37 11.72 -0.91
N LYS A 46 -1.38 11.16 -2.13
CA LYS A 46 -2.11 11.75 -3.27
C LYS A 46 -3.62 11.84 -3.03
N SER A 47 -4.18 10.87 -2.31
CA SER A 47 -5.61 10.83 -1.99
C SER A 47 -5.95 11.63 -0.73
N ASN A 48 -4.95 12.23 -0.06
CA ASN A 48 -5.07 12.93 1.21
C ASN A 48 -5.77 12.06 2.29
N ILE A 49 -5.44 10.77 2.32
CA ILE A 49 -5.97 9.80 3.30
C ILE A 49 -4.97 9.69 4.43
N HIS A 50 -5.41 10.01 5.63
CA HIS A 50 -4.63 9.79 6.82
C HIS A 50 -4.74 8.33 7.27
N VAL A 51 -3.60 7.78 7.65
CA VAL A 51 -3.49 6.44 8.23
C VAL A 51 -2.49 6.48 9.36
N HIS A 52 -2.67 5.62 10.35
CA HIS A 52 -1.60 5.23 11.24
C HIS A 52 -0.79 4.13 10.55
N GLU A 53 0.50 4.40 10.33
CA GLU A 53 1.43 3.38 9.83
C GLU A 53 2.21 2.75 10.99
N ASP A 54 2.11 1.43 11.13
CA ASP A 54 2.92 0.64 12.05
C ASP A 54 3.94 -0.18 11.26
N ALA A 55 5.20 0.28 11.29
CA ALA A 55 6.30 -0.34 10.56
C ALA A 55 7.00 -1.40 11.43
N THR A 56 7.16 -2.60 10.88
CA THR A 56 7.78 -3.76 11.53
C THR A 56 8.99 -4.25 10.72
N GLU A 57 9.73 -5.22 11.26
CA GLU A 57 10.88 -5.82 10.57
C GLU A 57 10.52 -6.55 9.27
N ILE A 58 9.28 -7.04 9.16
CA ILE A 58 8.80 -7.84 8.03
C ILE A 58 7.91 -7.05 7.04
N GLY A 59 7.46 -5.85 7.41
CA GLY A 59 6.56 -5.04 6.59
C GLY A 59 5.90 -3.90 7.35
N SER A 60 4.96 -3.21 6.71
CA SER A 60 4.18 -2.13 7.32
C SER A 60 2.68 -2.43 7.32
N TRP A 61 2.02 -2.12 8.42
CA TRP A 61 0.57 -2.02 8.53
C TRP A 61 0.14 -0.58 8.26
N PHE A 62 -0.92 -0.42 7.48
CA PHE A 62 -1.60 0.84 7.24
C PHE A 62 -3.02 0.72 7.80
N ILE A 63 -3.31 1.51 8.82
CA ILE A 63 -4.56 1.46 9.57
C ILE A 63 -5.27 2.79 9.35
N PRO A 64 -6.47 2.82 8.73
CA PRO A 64 -7.19 4.07 8.53
C PRO A 64 -7.51 4.71 9.87
N VAL A 65 -7.26 6.02 9.97
CA VAL A 65 -7.75 6.80 11.10
C VAL A 65 -9.14 7.30 10.74
N GLU A 66 -10.14 6.92 11.51
CA GLU A 66 -11.46 7.52 11.43
C GLU A 66 -11.33 8.95 11.95
N ASP A 67 -11.65 9.94 11.10
CA ASP A 67 -11.78 11.33 11.54
C ASP A 67 -13.08 11.41 12.36
N VAL A 68 -12.94 11.42 13.68
CA VAL A 68 -14.05 11.50 14.66
C VAL A 68 -14.48 12.93 14.92
#